data_AF-K1T0Z8-F1
#
_entry.id   AF-K1T0Z8-F1
#
_cell.length_a   1.000
_cell.length_b   1.000
_cell.length_c   1.000
_cell.angle_alpha   90.00
_cell.angle_beta   90.00
_cell.angle_gamma   90.00
#
_symmetry.space_group_name_H-M   'P 1'
#
loop_
_entity.id
_entity.type
_entity.pdbx_description
1 polymer ?
#
loop_
_entity_poly.entity_id
_entity_poly.type
_entity_poly.pdbx_seq_one_letter_code
_entity_poly.pdbx_strand_id
1 'polypeptide(L)'
;DLVYDCPPRLTGEEAMTENFVDDYGGIMVCDAPQLSPETVEEEKHDIQYHLHKLIDEVVNMNDYDSVLAIRTLLEHFNRIDEHIIEVELPRVDEHLNSLDEYRKFKQAKLLDTKKVTDVQFAHAIDVLLLEIDNKGRYIFESKSHWIAVFRVAADMHLIGDNDYQGFDNWIHRIHPKHLRIDFTSKTLKPMTTHCYFLPFDKWEFQPLKNETKRPYDKMVTVVVRLKELLEQVKI
;
A
#
# COMPACT_ATOMS: atom_id res chain seq x y z
N ASP A 1 -27.09 -8.18 -42.63
CA ASP A 1 -27.83 -9.36 -42.18
C ASP A 1 -28.63 -8.98 -40.94
N LEU A 2 -29.92 -8.66 -41.11
CA LEU A 2 -31.05 -9.61 -41.19
C LEU A 2 -31.37 -10.10 -39.76
N VAL A 3 -32.55 -9.94 -39.13
CA VAL A 3 -33.97 -9.80 -39.55
C VAL A 3 -34.73 -9.25 -38.31
N TYR A 4 -35.59 -8.21 -38.37
CA TYR A 4 -37.08 -8.28 -38.54
C TYR A 4 -37.76 -9.39 -37.70
N ASP A 5 -38.85 -9.16 -36.97
CA ASP A 5 -40.17 -8.82 -37.50
C ASP A 5 -41.06 -8.02 -36.53
N CYS A 6 -41.76 -7.04 -37.09
CA CYS A 6 -43.06 -6.52 -36.68
C CYS A 6 -44.00 -6.88 -37.86
N PRO A 7 -45.24 -7.42 -37.71
CA PRO A 7 -46.46 -6.63 -37.37
C PRO A 7 -47.64 -7.55 -36.83
N PRO A 8 -48.95 -7.20 -36.78
CA PRO A 8 -49.67 -6.01 -37.26
C PRO A 8 -50.68 -5.33 -36.30
N ARG A 9 -51.03 -4.10 -36.73
CA ARG A 9 -52.11 -3.22 -36.25
C ARG A 9 -53.49 -3.75 -36.68
N LEU A 10 -54.54 -3.17 -36.08
CA LEU A 10 -55.77 -2.59 -36.67
C LEU A 10 -56.85 -2.62 -35.56
N THR A 11 -57.69 -1.62 -35.29
CA THR A 11 -58.46 -0.66 -36.10
C THR A 11 -58.84 0.53 -35.20
N GLY A 12 -58.82 1.77 -35.68
CA GLY A 12 -60.04 2.57 -35.95
C GLY A 12 -60.59 3.20 -34.65
N GLU A 13 -60.91 4.47 -34.51
CA GLU A 13 -61.21 5.57 -35.41
C GLU A 13 -61.07 6.87 -34.59
N GLU A 14 -60.98 7.96 -35.32
CA GLU A 14 -60.95 9.34 -34.86
C GLU A 14 -62.11 9.69 -33.91
N ALA A 15 -61.82 10.46 -32.86
CA ALA A 15 -62.63 11.63 -32.51
C ALA A 15 -61.87 12.50 -31.50
N MET A 16 -61.21 13.52 -32.02
CA MET A 16 -60.92 14.72 -31.24
C MET A 16 -62.27 15.31 -30.81
N THR A 17 -62.62 15.19 -29.54
CA THR A 17 -63.50 16.17 -28.88
C THR A 17 -62.87 16.55 -27.57
N GLU A 18 -62.16 17.68 -27.62
CA GLU A 18 -61.99 18.56 -26.48
C GLU A 18 -63.36 18.77 -25.83
N ASN A 19 -63.46 18.54 -24.53
CA ASN A 19 -63.71 19.60 -23.54
C ASN A 19 -64.24 19.01 -22.22
N PHE A 20 -63.88 19.73 -21.15
CA PHE A 20 -64.46 19.75 -19.80
C PHE A 20 -63.87 18.87 -18.69
N VAL A 21 -62.95 19.52 -17.95
CA VAL A 21 -62.92 19.75 -16.49
C VAL A 21 -62.92 18.53 -15.54
N ASP A 22 -61.86 18.51 -14.73
CA ASP A 22 -61.62 17.77 -13.48
C ASP A 22 -62.87 17.22 -12.77
N ASP A 23 -62.89 15.91 -12.54
CA ASP A 23 -63.55 15.34 -11.36
C ASP A 23 -62.71 14.21 -10.75
N TYR A 24 -62.54 14.31 -9.44
CA TYR A 24 -61.79 13.43 -8.58
C TYR A 24 -62.42 12.03 -8.56
N GLY A 25 -61.64 10.97 -8.77
CA GLY A 25 -62.18 9.62 -8.73
C GLY A 25 -61.16 8.47 -8.73
N GLY A 26 -60.34 8.38 -7.69
CA GLY A 26 -59.80 7.10 -7.19
C GLY A 26 -58.50 6.57 -7.82
N ILE A 27 -57.35 7.07 -7.36
CA ILE A 27 -56.11 6.30 -7.39
C ILE A 27 -56.19 5.32 -6.21
N MET A 28 -56.36 4.03 -6.49
CA MET A 28 -56.18 2.96 -5.51
C MET A 28 -54.71 2.98 -5.06
N VAL A 29 -54.46 3.53 -3.87
CA VAL A 29 -53.17 3.39 -3.18
C VAL A 29 -53.07 1.93 -2.77
N CYS A 30 -52.16 1.18 -3.39
CA CYS A 30 -51.78 -0.13 -2.90
C CYS A 30 -50.96 0.09 -1.62
N ASP A 31 -51.59 -0.08 -0.45
CA ASP A 31 -50.87 -0.06 0.82
C ASP A 31 -49.81 -1.17 0.82
N ALA A 32 -48.55 -0.79 1.05
CA ALA A 32 -47.48 -1.75 1.31
C ALA A 32 -47.87 -2.63 2.51
N PRO A 33 -47.57 -3.94 2.52
CA PRO A 33 -47.88 -4.80 3.65
C PRO A 33 -47.23 -4.23 4.92
N GLN A 34 -48.05 -3.70 5.83
CA GLN A 34 -47.54 -3.19 7.10
C GLN A 34 -47.21 -4.40 7.98
N LEU A 35 -45.92 -4.67 8.14
CA LEU A 35 -45.43 -5.66 9.10
C LEU A 35 -45.93 -5.29 10.50
N SER A 36 -46.34 -6.30 11.27
CA SER A 36 -46.76 -6.06 12.65
C SER A 36 -45.57 -5.53 13.47
N PRO A 37 -45.80 -4.67 14.48
CA PRO A 37 -44.72 -4.14 15.32
C PRO A 37 -43.84 -5.24 15.94
N GLU A 38 -44.43 -6.39 16.24
CA GLU A 38 -43.74 -7.56 16.78
C GLU A 38 -42.74 -8.17 15.78
N THR A 39 -43.11 -8.23 14.49
CA THR A 39 -42.24 -8.75 13.42
C THR A 39 -41.10 -7.80 13.09
N VAL A 40 -41.32 -6.49 13.19
CA VAL A 40 -40.28 -5.47 12.98
C VAL A 40 -39.22 -5.49 14.09
N GLU A 41 -39.62 -5.73 15.33
CA GLU A 41 -38.68 -5.84 16.46
C GLU A 41 -37.87 -7.14 16.44
N GLU A 42 -38.47 -8.25 15.98
CA GLU A 42 -37.76 -9.54 15.80
C GLU A 42 -36.68 -9.45 14.70
N GLU A 43 -36.98 -8.83 13.55
CA GLU A 43 -36.00 -8.60 12.47
C GLU A 43 -34.83 -7.69 12.90
N LYS A 44 -35.11 -6.64 13.70
CA LYS A 44 -34.04 -5.78 14.26
C LYS A 44 -33.10 -6.56 15.16
N HIS A 45 -33.64 -7.47 15.98
CA HIS A 45 -32.85 -8.29 16.90
C HIS A 45 -31.91 -9.24 16.15
N ASP A 46 -32.39 -9.86 15.05
CA ASP A 46 -31.58 -10.74 14.20
C ASP A 46 -30.44 -10.00 13.50
N ILE A 47 -30.70 -8.80 12.97
CA ILE A 47 -29.67 -7.97 12.30
C ILE A 47 -28.57 -7.57 13.30
N GLN A 48 -28.95 -7.17 14.52
CA GLN A 48 -27.99 -6.83 15.57
C GLN A 48 -27.15 -8.03 15.99
N TYR A 49 -27.76 -9.21 16.12
CA TYR A 49 -27.04 -10.46 16.44
C TYR A 49 -26.00 -10.82 15.38
N HIS A 50 -26.38 -10.74 14.11
CA HIS A 50 -25.47 -11.04 13.00
C HIS A 50 -24.33 -10.02 12.88
N LEU A 51 -24.61 -8.74 13.16
CA LEU A 51 -23.59 -7.71 13.20
C LEU A 51 -22.57 -7.98 14.32
N HIS A 52 -23.02 -8.32 15.52
CA HIS A 52 -22.12 -8.62 16.64
C HIS A 52 -21.15 -9.76 16.31
N LYS A 53 -21.64 -10.83 15.68
CA LYS A 53 -20.78 -11.94 15.20
C LYS A 53 -19.77 -11.51 14.15
N LEU A 54 -20.17 -10.64 13.22
CA LEU A 54 -19.24 -10.08 12.23
C LEU A 54 -18.12 -9.31 12.93
N ILE A 55 -18.44 -8.50 13.94
CA ILE A 55 -17.46 -7.71 14.69
C ILE A 55 -16.53 -8.62 15.49
N ASP A 56 -17.02 -9.71 16.08
CA ASP A 56 -16.18 -10.70 16.75
C ASP A 56 -15.13 -11.29 15.79
N GLU A 57 -15.51 -11.57 14.54
CA GLU A 57 -14.55 -12.00 13.51
C GLU A 57 -13.54 -10.90 13.16
N VAL A 58 -14.00 -9.65 13.01
CA VAL A 58 -13.14 -8.48 12.72
C VAL A 58 -12.10 -8.25 13.82
N VAL A 59 -12.49 -8.40 15.09
CA VAL A 59 -11.58 -8.27 16.25
C VAL A 59 -10.58 -9.44 16.32
N ASN A 60 -10.85 -10.56 15.65
CA ASN A 60 -9.89 -11.66 15.52
C ASN A 60 -8.97 -11.54 14.29
N MET A 61 -9.22 -10.59 13.38
CA MET A 61 -8.37 -10.36 12.22
C MET A 61 -7.05 -9.69 12.62
N ASN A 62 -5.94 -10.13 12.03
CA ASN A 62 -4.61 -9.59 12.29
C ASN A 62 -4.08 -8.66 11.18
N ASP A 63 -4.97 -8.19 10.30
CA ASP A 63 -4.62 -7.31 9.17
C ASP A 63 -5.20 -5.91 9.37
N TYR A 64 -4.33 -4.95 9.66
CA TYR A 64 -4.72 -3.57 9.97
C TYR A 64 -5.50 -2.91 8.83
N ASP A 65 -5.07 -3.09 7.58
CA ASP A 65 -5.68 -2.42 6.44
C ASP A 65 -7.10 -2.94 6.18
N SER A 66 -7.31 -4.25 6.32
CA SER A 66 -8.65 -4.85 6.25
C SER A 66 -9.55 -4.40 7.40
N VAL A 67 -9.06 -4.39 8.64
CA VAL A 67 -9.85 -3.93 9.81
C VAL A 67 -10.23 -2.46 9.67
N LEU A 68 -9.31 -1.62 9.17
CA LEU A 68 -9.57 -0.19 8.92
C LEU A 68 -10.61 0.03 7.82
N ALA A 69 -10.56 -0.75 6.75
CA ALA A 69 -11.55 -0.70 5.67
C ALA A 69 -12.95 -1.07 6.20
N ILE A 70 -13.05 -2.14 7.00
CA ILE A 70 -14.31 -2.56 7.61
C ILE A 70 -14.84 -1.52 8.59
N ARG A 71 -13.98 -0.96 9.45
CA ARG A 71 -14.32 0.14 10.36
C ARG A 71 -14.90 1.35 9.63
N THR A 72 -14.32 1.71 8.49
CA THR A 72 -14.78 2.83 7.65
C THR A 72 -16.17 2.58 7.06
N LEU A 73 -16.44 1.34 6.63
CA LEU A 73 -17.76 0.93 6.15
C LEU A 73 -18.80 0.99 7.27
N LEU A 74 -18.46 0.49 8.46
CA LEU A 74 -19.35 0.54 9.63
C LEU A 74 -19.69 1.98 10.02
N GLU A 75 -18.71 2.88 10.04
CA GLU A 75 -18.96 4.30 10.30
C GLU A 75 -19.92 4.91 9.26
N HIS A 76 -19.78 4.55 7.98
CA HIS A 76 -20.68 5.00 6.94
C HIS A 76 -22.12 4.53 7.17
N PHE A 77 -22.31 3.25 7.53
CA PHE A 77 -23.63 2.71 7.85
C PHE A 77 -24.24 3.36 9.09
N ASN A 78 -23.46 3.59 10.14
CA ASN A 78 -23.94 4.24 11.37
C ASN A 78 -24.43 5.69 11.15
N ARG A 79 -23.93 6.38 10.10
CA ARG A 79 -24.40 7.72 9.73
C ARG A 79 -25.74 7.70 8.98
N ILE A 80 -26.08 6.57 8.36
CA ILE A 80 -27.34 6.40 7.61
C ILE A 80 -28.43 5.90 8.55
N ASP A 81 -28.08 4.98 9.45
CA ASP A 81 -29.00 4.31 10.36
C ASP A 81 -28.46 4.50 11.79
N GLU A 82 -28.92 5.59 12.41
CA GLU A 82 -28.36 6.24 13.63
C GLU A 82 -28.33 5.33 14.89
N HIS A 83 -28.72 4.05 14.79
CA HIS A 83 -29.08 3.19 15.94
C HIS A 83 -28.38 1.83 15.96
N ILE A 84 -27.44 1.53 15.06
CA ILE A 84 -26.94 0.15 14.90
C ILE A 84 -25.59 -0.10 15.63
N ILE A 85 -24.72 0.90 15.85
CA ILE A 85 -23.28 0.62 16.07
C ILE A 85 -22.59 1.42 17.20
N GLU A 86 -23.32 2.00 18.16
CA GLU A 86 -22.68 2.78 19.25
C GLU A 86 -21.69 1.97 20.10
N VAL A 87 -21.96 0.67 20.31
CA VAL A 87 -21.14 -0.20 21.18
C VAL A 87 -20.02 -0.91 20.43
N GLU A 88 -20.20 -1.17 19.12
CA GLU A 88 -19.26 -1.99 18.35
C GLU A 88 -18.13 -1.19 17.70
N LEU A 89 -18.35 0.07 17.32
CA LEU A 89 -17.29 0.93 16.77
C LEU A 89 -16.11 1.11 17.75
N PRO A 90 -16.33 1.37 19.05
CA PRO A 90 -15.24 1.43 20.03
C PRO A 90 -14.43 0.14 20.13
N ARG A 91 -15.06 -1.03 19.98
CA ARG A 91 -14.36 -2.33 20.02
C ARG A 91 -13.42 -2.49 18.84
N VAL A 92 -13.86 -2.09 17.64
CA VAL A 92 -13.01 -2.10 16.44
C VAL A 92 -11.90 -1.06 16.54
N ASP A 93 -12.18 0.13 17.08
CA ASP A 93 -11.17 1.17 17.31
C ASP A 93 -10.10 0.73 18.33
N GLU A 94 -10.49 0.03 19.41
CA GLU A 94 -9.56 -0.55 20.38
C GLU A 94 -8.65 -1.61 19.73
N HIS A 95 -9.22 -2.49 18.91
CA HIS A 95 -8.44 -3.50 18.18
C HIS A 95 -7.48 -2.86 17.16
N LEU A 96 -7.92 -1.84 16.42
CA LEU A 96 -7.06 -1.08 15.50
C LEU A 96 -5.87 -0.45 16.25
N ASN A 97 -6.12 0.13 17.43
CA ASN A 97 -5.04 0.67 18.26
C ASN A 97 -4.06 -0.43 18.70
N SER A 98 -4.55 -1.60 19.09
CA SER A 98 -3.69 -2.76 19.43
C SER A 98 -2.82 -3.21 18.25
N LEU A 99 -3.40 -3.29 17.04
CA LEU A 99 -2.66 -3.64 15.83
C LEU A 99 -1.62 -2.58 15.45
N ASP A 100 -1.96 -1.30 15.59
CA ASP A 100 -1.03 -0.19 15.34
C ASP A 100 0.12 -0.17 16.36
N GLU A 101 -0.18 -0.34 17.65
CA GLU A 101 0.84 -0.46 18.69
C GLU A 101 1.72 -1.70 18.50
N TYR A 102 1.16 -2.83 18.06
CA TYR A 102 1.95 -4.00 17.70
C TYR A 102 2.84 -3.76 16.47
N ARG A 103 2.33 -3.04 15.46
CA ARG A 103 3.10 -2.62 14.27
C ARG A 103 4.23 -1.68 14.66
N LYS A 104 3.96 -0.66 15.47
CA LYS A 104 4.96 0.27 16.04
C LYS A 104 5.97 -0.47 16.89
N PHE A 105 5.55 -1.39 17.75
CA PHE A 105 6.45 -2.22 18.55
C PHE A 105 7.34 -3.09 17.66
N LYS A 106 6.81 -3.71 16.61
CA LYS A 106 7.60 -4.51 15.65
C LYS A 106 8.61 -3.62 14.91
N GLN A 107 8.20 -2.42 14.51
CA GLN A 107 9.07 -1.44 13.87
C GLN A 107 10.14 -0.90 14.83
N ALA A 108 9.77 -0.61 16.07
CA ALA A 108 10.68 -0.20 17.14
C ALA A 108 11.67 -1.32 17.48
N LYS A 109 11.22 -2.58 17.52
CA LYS A 109 12.07 -3.74 17.74
C LYS A 109 13.01 -4.00 16.55
N LEU A 110 12.57 -3.77 15.32
CA LEU A 110 13.43 -3.72 14.13
C LEU A 110 14.47 -2.57 14.24
N LEU A 111 14.08 -1.42 14.80
CA LEU A 111 14.97 -0.29 15.09
C LEU A 111 15.92 -0.54 16.28
N ASP A 112 15.56 -1.43 17.21
CA ASP A 112 16.30 -1.73 18.45
C ASP A 112 17.25 -2.93 18.31
N THR A 113 17.12 -3.72 17.24
CA THR A 113 18.15 -4.69 16.84
C THR A 113 19.38 -3.98 16.26
N LYS A 114 20.29 -3.52 17.12
CA LYS A 114 21.64 -3.01 16.82
C LYS A 114 21.70 -2.08 15.59
N LYS A 115 21.31 -0.81 15.77
CA LYS A 115 21.48 0.24 14.74
C LYS A 115 22.93 0.26 14.24
N VAL A 116 23.12 0.03 12.95
CA VAL A 116 24.35 0.37 12.26
C VAL A 116 24.57 1.88 12.41
N THR A 117 25.70 2.25 13.01
CA THR A 117 26.08 3.66 13.16
C THR A 117 26.60 4.24 11.85
N ASP A 118 26.52 5.57 11.69
CA ASP A 118 27.10 6.30 10.56
C ASP A 118 28.59 5.91 10.32
N VAL A 119 29.35 5.70 11.40
CA VAL A 119 30.77 5.29 11.35
C VAL A 119 30.93 3.87 10.78
N GLN A 120 30.10 2.93 11.22
CA GLN A 120 30.14 1.56 10.72
C GLN A 120 29.73 1.49 9.24
N PHE A 121 28.75 2.31 8.84
CA PHE A 121 28.32 2.39 7.45
C PHE A 121 29.42 2.98 6.56
N ALA A 122 30.04 4.09 6.98
CA ALA A 122 31.16 4.68 6.26
C ALA A 122 32.33 3.71 6.11
N HIS A 123 32.66 2.96 7.17
CA HIS A 123 33.70 1.94 7.12
C HIS A 123 33.37 0.80 6.15
N ALA A 124 32.13 0.32 6.12
CA ALA A 124 31.71 -0.70 5.17
C ALA A 124 31.80 -0.23 3.71
N ILE A 125 31.49 1.05 3.44
CA ILE A 125 31.70 1.66 2.11
C ILE A 125 33.19 1.68 1.74
N ASP A 126 34.07 2.08 2.67
CA ASP A 126 35.53 2.10 2.45
C ASP A 126 36.04 0.73 2.02
N VAL A 127 35.63 -0.32 2.73
CA VAL A 127 36.01 -1.70 2.41
C VAL A 127 35.46 -2.10 1.04
N LEU A 128 34.16 -1.85 0.79
CA LEU A 128 33.49 -2.20 -0.47
C LEU A 128 34.11 -1.51 -1.69
N LEU A 129 34.55 -0.26 -1.57
CA LEU A 129 35.17 0.50 -2.66
C LEU A 129 36.57 -0.02 -3.05
N LEU A 130 37.25 -0.68 -2.11
CA LEU A 130 38.58 -1.24 -2.30
C LEU A 130 38.57 -2.74 -2.58
N GLU A 131 37.44 -3.41 -2.33
CA GLU A 131 37.32 -4.86 -2.48
C GLU A 131 37.33 -5.31 -3.95
N ILE A 132 38.06 -6.41 -4.19
CA ILE A 132 38.31 -6.99 -5.51
C ILE A 132 37.79 -8.43 -5.54
N ASP A 133 37.09 -8.78 -6.62
CA ASP A 133 36.60 -10.13 -6.89
C ASP A 133 37.73 -11.12 -7.18
N ASN A 134 37.43 -12.41 -7.19
CA ASN A 134 38.38 -13.49 -7.51
C ASN A 134 38.98 -13.40 -8.93
N LYS A 135 38.48 -12.46 -9.77
CA LYS A 135 38.96 -12.20 -11.13
C LYS A 135 39.80 -10.92 -11.20
N GLY A 136 40.17 -10.34 -10.06
CA GLY A 136 41.00 -9.15 -10.01
C GLY A 136 40.26 -7.85 -10.36
N ARG A 137 38.92 -7.82 -10.29
CA ARG A 137 38.11 -6.63 -10.60
C ARG A 137 37.41 -6.09 -9.37
N TYR A 138 37.34 -4.77 -9.25
CA TYR A 138 36.60 -4.14 -8.17
C TYR A 138 35.13 -4.58 -8.17
N ILE A 139 34.61 -4.89 -6.98
CA ILE A 139 33.17 -5.14 -6.81
C ILE A 139 32.40 -3.85 -7.11
N PHE A 140 32.87 -2.73 -6.56
CA PHE A 140 32.34 -1.40 -6.83
C PHE A 140 33.11 -0.73 -7.98
N GLU A 141 32.65 -0.80 -9.22
CA GLU A 141 33.45 -0.30 -10.37
C GLU A 141 32.93 0.99 -11.00
N SER A 142 31.67 1.35 -10.78
CA SER A 142 31.00 2.41 -11.53
C SER A 142 30.11 3.29 -10.65
N LYS A 143 29.81 4.50 -11.14
CA LYS A 143 28.96 5.46 -10.42
C LYS A 143 27.53 4.94 -10.20
N SER A 144 27.01 4.09 -11.09
CA SER A 144 25.66 3.52 -10.93
C SER A 144 25.55 2.59 -9.73
N HIS A 145 26.67 2.01 -9.25
CA HIS A 145 26.66 1.16 -8.05
C HIS A 145 26.31 1.94 -6.77
N TRP A 146 26.37 3.28 -6.79
CA TRP A 146 25.86 4.09 -5.68
C TRP A 146 24.34 3.95 -5.48
N ILE A 147 23.59 3.51 -6.50
CA ILE A 147 22.17 3.18 -6.36
C ILE A 147 21.99 1.99 -5.41
N ALA A 148 22.88 1.00 -5.46
CA ALA A 148 22.86 -0.14 -4.55
C ALA A 148 23.12 0.31 -3.09
N VAL A 149 24.08 1.20 -2.88
CA VAL A 149 24.37 1.77 -1.56
C VAL A 149 23.20 2.60 -1.04
N PHE A 150 22.63 3.46 -1.89
CA PHE A 150 21.42 4.20 -1.58
C PHE A 150 20.29 3.27 -1.16
N ARG A 151 20.07 2.18 -1.90
CA ARG A 151 19.02 1.21 -1.58
C ARG A 151 19.24 0.55 -0.23
N VAL A 152 20.47 0.13 0.08
CA VAL A 152 20.78 -0.43 1.40
C VAL A 152 20.52 0.60 2.50
N ALA A 153 20.95 1.86 2.32
CA ALA A 153 20.69 2.92 3.29
C ALA A 153 19.19 3.20 3.48
N ALA A 154 18.42 3.21 2.39
CA ALA A 154 16.96 3.38 2.38
C ALA A 154 16.24 2.22 3.09
N ASP A 155 16.58 0.98 2.74
CA ASP A 155 15.98 -0.24 3.31
C ASP A 155 16.31 -0.38 4.80
N MET A 156 17.43 0.19 5.25
CA MET A 156 17.82 0.25 6.66
C MET A 156 17.30 1.50 7.39
N HIS A 157 16.52 2.35 6.71
CA HIS A 157 15.97 3.60 7.25
C HIS A 157 17.03 4.56 7.82
N LEU A 158 18.23 4.57 7.23
CA LEU A 158 19.33 5.46 7.62
C LEU A 158 19.20 6.87 7.01
N ILE A 159 18.42 6.99 5.93
CA ILE A 159 18.12 8.23 5.24
C ILE A 159 16.62 8.52 5.35
N GLY A 160 16.26 9.76 5.70
CA GLY A 160 14.89 10.13 6.08
C GLY A 160 13.86 9.99 4.95
N ASP A 161 14.06 10.75 3.86
CA ASP A 161 13.00 10.93 2.85
C ASP A 161 13.15 10.03 1.61
N ASN A 162 14.04 9.02 1.66
CA ASN A 162 14.34 8.13 0.53
C ASN A 162 14.61 8.90 -0.78
N ASP A 163 15.23 10.08 -0.69
CA ASP A 163 15.54 10.94 -1.82
C ASP A 163 17.06 10.99 -2.07
N TYR A 164 17.44 11.22 -3.33
CA TYR A 164 18.87 11.26 -3.67
C TYR A 164 19.59 12.47 -3.08
N GLN A 165 18.87 13.56 -2.79
CA GLN A 165 19.50 14.75 -2.22
C GLN A 165 19.83 14.54 -0.74
N GLY A 166 18.92 13.95 0.04
CA GLY A 166 19.18 13.55 1.41
C GLY A 166 20.29 12.51 1.50
N PHE A 167 20.30 11.52 0.59
CA PHE A 167 21.40 10.55 0.52
C PHE A 167 22.76 11.20 0.20
N ASP A 168 22.82 12.09 -0.78
CA ASP A 168 24.04 12.81 -1.17
C ASP A 168 24.60 13.62 0.01
N ASN A 169 23.74 14.40 0.67
CA ASN A 169 24.11 15.16 1.86
C ASN A 169 24.58 14.25 3.00
N TRP A 170 23.92 13.11 3.20
CA TRP A 170 24.25 12.15 4.25
C TRP A 170 25.60 11.49 4.00
N ILE A 171 25.90 11.02 2.78
CA ILE A 171 27.21 10.45 2.45
C ILE A 171 28.32 11.47 2.64
N HIS A 172 28.15 12.71 2.19
CA HIS A 172 29.15 13.77 2.39
C HIS A 172 29.38 14.08 3.88
N ARG A 173 28.36 13.89 4.74
CA ARG A 173 28.49 14.03 6.19
C ARG A 173 29.28 12.89 6.82
N ILE A 174 28.95 11.64 6.50
CA ILE A 174 29.56 10.46 7.13
C ILE A 174 30.92 10.09 6.52
N HIS A 175 31.20 10.58 5.31
CA HIS A 175 32.41 10.29 4.56
C HIS A 175 33.03 11.56 3.94
N PRO A 176 33.67 12.42 4.75
CA PRO A 176 34.24 13.69 4.29
C PRO A 176 35.50 13.54 3.42
N LYS A 177 36.06 12.33 3.30
CA LYS A 177 37.25 12.04 2.48
C LYS A 177 36.86 11.83 1.02
N HIS A 178 37.81 12.09 0.11
CA HIS A 178 37.62 11.73 -1.30
C HIS A 178 37.46 10.22 -1.48
N LEU A 179 36.30 9.85 -2.03
CA LEU A 179 35.96 8.49 -2.43
C LEU A 179 36.63 8.18 -3.78
N ARG A 180 37.04 6.93 -3.99
CA ARG A 180 37.61 6.49 -5.28
C ARG A 180 36.64 6.70 -6.45
N ILE A 181 35.35 6.51 -6.20
CA ILE A 181 34.27 6.76 -7.16
C ILE A 181 33.31 7.76 -6.51
N ASP A 182 33.34 8.99 -6.99
CA ASP A 182 32.47 10.08 -6.55
C ASP A 182 31.06 9.96 -7.17
N PHE A 183 30.08 10.55 -6.49
CA PHE A 183 28.73 10.74 -7.03
C PHE A 183 28.13 12.06 -6.53
N THR A 184 27.03 12.45 -7.18
CA THR A 184 26.15 13.55 -6.74
C THR A 184 24.69 13.14 -6.94
N SER A 185 23.76 13.79 -6.24
CA SER A 185 22.31 13.58 -6.43
C SER A 185 21.89 13.70 -7.90
N LYS A 186 22.49 14.65 -8.64
CA LYS A 186 22.26 14.90 -10.07
C LYS A 186 22.69 13.73 -10.96
N THR A 187 23.73 12.99 -10.56
CA THR A 187 24.19 11.81 -11.29
C THR A 187 23.37 10.56 -10.99
N LEU A 188 22.71 10.46 -9.83
CA LEU A 188 21.91 9.29 -9.45
C LEU A 188 20.48 9.34 -10.00
N LYS A 189 19.85 10.53 -9.98
CA LYS A 189 18.44 10.72 -10.37
C LYS A 189 18.06 10.21 -11.78
N PRO A 190 18.90 10.29 -12.83
CA PRO A 190 18.58 9.75 -14.14
C PRO A 190 18.76 8.23 -14.26
N MET A 191 19.50 7.61 -13.33
CA MET A 191 19.92 6.20 -13.45
C MET A 191 18.90 5.21 -12.86
N THR A 192 17.75 5.71 -12.38
CA THR A 192 16.89 4.99 -11.44
C THR A 192 15.50 4.68 -11.97
N THR A 193 15.27 4.75 -13.28
CA THR A 193 13.97 4.42 -13.91
C THR A 193 13.56 2.93 -13.84
N HIS A 194 14.11 2.14 -12.91
CA HIS A 194 14.05 0.68 -12.88
C HIS A 194 13.66 0.13 -11.49
N CYS A 195 13.65 -1.20 -11.34
CA CYS A 195 13.36 -1.95 -10.10
C CYS A 195 14.19 -1.52 -8.88
N TYR A 196 15.29 -0.78 -9.07
CA TYR A 196 16.21 -0.37 -8.00
C TYR A 196 15.67 0.65 -6.99
N PHE A 197 14.52 1.28 -7.27
CA PHE A 197 13.79 2.08 -6.27
C PHE A 197 12.96 1.23 -5.31
N LEU A 198 12.60 0.01 -5.70
CA LEU A 198 11.91 -0.90 -4.80
C LEU A 198 12.88 -1.39 -3.72
N PRO A 199 12.37 -1.78 -2.55
CA PRO A 199 13.14 -2.54 -1.57
C PRO A 199 13.89 -3.73 -2.20
N PHE A 200 15.08 -4.04 -1.70
CA PHE A 200 15.97 -5.03 -2.32
C PHE A 200 15.34 -6.43 -2.44
N ASP A 201 14.48 -6.83 -1.50
CA ASP A 201 13.74 -8.10 -1.54
C ASP A 201 12.76 -8.20 -2.71
N LYS A 202 12.40 -7.05 -3.32
CA LYS A 202 11.55 -6.94 -4.50
C LYS A 202 12.32 -6.67 -5.78
N TRP A 203 13.66 -6.72 -5.74
CA TRP A 203 14.46 -6.58 -6.95
C TRP A 203 14.32 -7.83 -7.82
N GLU A 204 13.86 -7.61 -9.04
CA GLU A 204 13.79 -8.63 -10.06
C GLU A 204 14.40 -8.11 -11.35
N PHE A 205 15.11 -8.99 -12.05
CA PHE A 205 15.62 -8.67 -13.37
C PHE A 205 14.48 -8.70 -14.38
N GLN A 206 14.08 -7.53 -14.86
CA GLN A 206 13.13 -7.40 -15.96
C GLN A 206 13.90 -7.03 -17.23
N PRO A 207 14.01 -7.92 -18.23
CA PRO A 207 14.72 -7.61 -19.45
C PRO A 207 13.99 -6.52 -20.24
N LEU A 208 14.48 -5.29 -20.16
CA LEU A 208 14.02 -4.19 -21.00
C LEU A 208 14.89 -4.11 -22.25
N LYS A 209 14.26 -4.30 -23.41
CA LYS A 209 14.89 -4.17 -24.74
C LYS A 209 16.15 -5.05 -24.89
N ASN A 210 17.34 -4.45 -24.74
CA ASN A 210 18.65 -5.02 -25.02
C ASN A 210 19.56 -5.10 -23.78
N GLU A 211 19.02 -4.87 -22.57
CA GLU A 211 19.82 -4.97 -21.36
C GLU A 211 20.19 -6.43 -21.05
N THR A 212 21.50 -6.68 -20.96
CA THR A 212 22.02 -7.95 -20.46
C THR A 212 21.76 -8.05 -18.95
N LYS A 213 21.68 -9.28 -18.40
CA LYS A 213 21.53 -9.50 -16.95
C LYS A 213 22.74 -9.01 -16.13
N ARG A 214 23.89 -8.85 -16.78
CA ARG A 214 25.18 -8.60 -16.12
C ARG A 214 25.22 -7.32 -15.24
N PRO A 215 24.74 -6.14 -15.68
CA PRO A 215 24.64 -4.96 -14.82
C PRO A 215 23.75 -5.17 -13.59
N TYR A 216 22.62 -5.87 -13.77
CA TYR A 216 21.74 -6.24 -12.65
C TYR A 216 22.47 -7.15 -11.64
N ASP A 217 23.12 -8.21 -12.12
CA ASP A 217 23.87 -9.12 -11.25
C ASP A 217 24.99 -8.37 -10.48
N LYS A 218 25.65 -7.39 -11.10
CA LYS A 218 26.65 -6.55 -10.41
C LYS A 218 26.03 -5.70 -9.31
N MET A 219 24.88 -5.09 -9.56
CA MET A 219 24.15 -4.32 -8.56
C MET A 219 23.75 -5.20 -7.37
N VAL A 220 23.23 -6.40 -7.63
CA VAL A 220 22.91 -7.40 -6.60
C VAL A 220 24.15 -7.75 -5.78
N THR A 221 25.29 -8.04 -6.42
CA THR A 221 26.55 -8.33 -5.72
C THR A 221 26.98 -7.19 -4.80
N VAL A 222 26.85 -5.93 -5.24
CA VAL A 222 27.18 -4.76 -4.41
C VAL A 222 26.26 -4.69 -3.18
N VAL A 223 24.95 -4.89 -3.35
CA VAL A 223 23.99 -4.88 -2.23
C VAL A 223 24.30 -5.99 -1.24
N VAL A 224 24.43 -7.24 -1.71
CA VAL A 224 24.69 -8.40 -0.87
C VAL A 224 25.99 -8.19 -0.09
N ARG A 225 27.05 -7.77 -0.78
CA ARG A 225 28.35 -7.58 -0.13
C ARG A 225 28.33 -6.46 0.91
N LEU A 226 27.66 -5.34 0.62
CA LEU A 226 27.51 -4.27 1.60
C LEU A 226 26.76 -4.75 2.84
N LYS A 227 25.67 -5.51 2.68
CA LYS A 227 24.92 -6.10 3.81
C LYS A 227 25.79 -7.02 4.66
N GLU A 228 26.58 -7.90 4.03
CA GLU A 228 27.53 -8.77 4.74
C GLU A 228 28.57 -7.96 5.55
N LEU A 229 29.14 -6.91 4.96
CA LEU A 229 30.10 -6.04 5.66
C LEU A 229 29.45 -5.37 6.88
N LEU A 230 28.22 -4.89 6.75
CA LEU A 230 27.46 -4.29 7.84
C LEU A 230 27.08 -5.29 8.93
N GLU A 231 26.99 -6.58 8.61
CA GLU A 231 26.82 -7.65 9.59
C GLU A 231 28.13 -8.01 10.30
N GLN A 232 29.25 -8.01 9.59
CA GLN A 232 30.59 -8.33 10.13
C GLN A 232 31.14 -7.23 11.05
N VAL A 233 30.78 -5.97 10.81
CA VAL A 233 31.20 -4.81 11.62
C VAL A 233 30.44 -4.74 12.97
N LYS A 234 29.52 -5.68 13.23
CA LYS A 234 28.83 -5.83 14.52
C LYS A 234 29.70 -6.54 15.59
N ILE A 235 30.90 -6.04 15.84
CA ILE A 235 31.74 -6.46 16.98
C ILE A 235 31.62 -5.41 18.09
#